data_AF-A0A2N1A5K9-F1
#
_entry.id   AF-A0A2N1A5K9-F1
#
_cell.length_a   1.000
_cell.length_b   1.000
_cell.length_c   1.000
_cell.angle_alpha   90.00
_cell.angle_beta   90.00
_cell.angle_gamma   90.00
#
_symmetry.space_group_name_H-M   'P 1'
#
loop_
_entity.id
_entity.type
_entity.pdbx_description
1 polymer ?
#
loop_
_entity_poly.entity_id
_entity_poly.type
_entity_poly.pdbx_seq_one_letter_code
_entity_poly.pdbx_strand_id
1 'polypeptide(L)'
;MFNKVAILFVIIFSMHSLHANPNPISRDQAKTLMQACKTLRQDKIASLRDLEIEKCIHDQGKEADHCVRFYNDFGEAYRAPNGGMQLGLFWDTPLCEQALEVEKYFMIYPSKESYQLK
;
A
#
# COMPACT_ATOMS: atom_id res chain seq x y z
N MET A 1 -33.33 -37.88 -34.32
CA MET A 1 -34.34 -37.12 -33.55
C MET A 1 -33.66 -36.48 -32.36
N PHE A 2 -33.71 -35.15 -32.38
CA PHE A 2 -33.34 -34.13 -31.40
C PHE A 2 -33.09 -34.49 -29.92
N ASN A 3 -32.05 -33.84 -29.40
CA ASN A 3 -31.93 -33.22 -28.07
C ASN A 3 -32.08 -34.07 -26.81
N LYS A 4 -30.94 -34.45 -26.21
CA LYS A 4 -30.81 -34.67 -24.75
C LYS A 4 -29.45 -34.20 -24.19
N VAL A 5 -28.90 -33.08 -24.68
CA VAL A 5 -27.64 -32.49 -24.14
C VAL A 5 -27.85 -31.06 -23.63
N ALA A 6 -29.09 -30.62 -23.47
CA ALA A 6 -29.42 -29.38 -22.80
C ALA A 6 -30.30 -29.74 -21.59
N ILE A 7 -30.19 -28.98 -20.50
CA ILE A 7 -30.84 -29.22 -19.20
C ILE A 7 -29.96 -30.01 -18.21
N LEU A 8 -28.75 -29.52 -17.94
CA LEU A 8 -28.11 -29.65 -16.61
C LEU A 8 -26.95 -28.63 -16.43
N PHE A 9 -27.15 -27.42 -16.95
CA PHE A 9 -26.22 -26.29 -16.76
C PHE A 9 -26.96 -25.03 -16.26
N VAL A 10 -28.04 -25.24 -15.50
CA VAL A 10 -28.87 -24.18 -14.89
C VAL A 10 -29.00 -24.44 -13.40
N ILE A 11 -27.86 -24.59 -12.73
CA ILE A 11 -27.70 -24.17 -11.33
C ILE A 11 -26.72 -22.99 -11.43
N ILE A 12 -27.21 -21.89 -12.01
CA ILE A 12 -27.53 -20.71 -11.23
C ILE A 12 -26.36 -20.43 -10.29
N PHE A 13 -25.34 -19.90 -10.95
CA PHE A 13 -24.31 -19.01 -10.44
C PHE A 13 -25.02 -17.87 -9.69
N SER A 14 -25.56 -18.15 -8.50
CA SER A 14 -26.01 -17.16 -7.54
C SER A 14 -24.76 -16.51 -6.93
N MET A 15 -23.95 -15.90 -7.78
CA MET A 15 -23.09 -14.78 -7.46
C MET A 15 -24.03 -13.68 -6.94
N HIS A 16 -24.35 -13.77 -5.66
CA HIS A 16 -24.71 -12.60 -4.91
C HIS A 16 -23.45 -11.75 -4.87
N SER A 17 -23.29 -10.90 -5.89
CA SER A 17 -22.54 -9.67 -5.74
C SER A 17 -23.20 -8.92 -4.59
N LEU A 18 -22.74 -9.18 -3.37
CA LEU A 18 -22.81 -8.19 -2.32
C LEU A 18 -22.06 -7.00 -2.92
N HIS A 19 -22.82 -6.08 -3.49
CA HIS A 19 -22.36 -4.71 -3.68
C HIS A 19 -22.05 -4.25 -2.27
N ALA A 20 -20.78 -4.36 -1.87
CA ALA A 20 -20.25 -3.65 -0.74
C ALA A 20 -20.48 -2.19 -1.08
N ASN A 21 -21.58 -1.63 -0.61
CA ASN A 21 -21.82 -0.21 -0.69
C ASN A 21 -20.71 0.39 0.18
N PRO A 22 -19.70 1.05 -0.41
CA PRO A 22 -18.53 1.43 0.35
C PRO A 22 -18.99 2.44 1.40
N ASN A 23 -18.97 2.02 2.67
CA ASN A 23 -19.32 2.91 3.75
C ASN A 23 -18.43 4.15 3.64
N PRO A 24 -18.99 5.36 3.74
CA PRO A 24 -18.21 6.58 3.66
C PRO A 24 -17.06 6.55 4.68
N ILE A 25 -15.86 6.87 4.23
CA ILE A 25 -14.65 6.94 5.06
C ILE A 25 -14.65 8.25 5.82
N SER A 26 -14.67 8.20 7.15
CA SER A 26 -14.53 9.37 8.02
C SER A 26 -13.08 9.86 8.13
N ARG A 27 -12.86 11.04 8.71
CA ARG A 27 -11.50 11.56 8.96
C ARG A 27 -10.65 10.66 9.85
N ASP A 28 -11.25 10.05 10.87
CA ASP A 28 -10.49 9.16 11.75
C ASP A 28 -10.16 7.83 11.05
N GLN A 29 -11.08 7.32 10.24
CA GLN A 29 -10.80 6.16 9.38
C GLN A 29 -9.70 6.48 8.35
N ALA A 30 -9.64 7.70 7.82
CA ALA A 30 -8.55 8.14 6.94
C ALA A 30 -7.19 8.12 7.65
N LYS A 31 -7.10 8.58 8.90
CA LYS A 31 -5.88 8.49 9.71
C LYS A 31 -5.47 7.04 9.94
N THR A 32 -6.43 6.17 10.29
CA THR A 32 -6.18 4.74 10.46
C THR A 32 -5.70 4.08 9.17
N LEU A 33 -6.30 4.44 8.03
CA LEU A 33 -5.92 3.94 6.71
C LEU A 33 -4.48 4.36 6.34
N MET A 34 -4.14 5.63 6.58
CA MET A 34 -2.78 6.13 6.39
C MET A 34 -1.78 5.44 7.33
N GLN A 35 -2.16 5.21 8.59
CA GLN A 35 -1.30 4.47 9.53
C GLN A 35 -1.09 3.02 9.07
N ALA A 36 -2.13 2.35 8.58
CA ALA A 36 -2.03 1.00 8.05
C ALA A 36 -1.11 0.94 6.81
N CYS A 37 -1.22 1.92 5.90
CA CYS A 37 -0.28 2.07 4.79
C CYS A 37 1.16 2.22 5.30
N LYS A 38 1.42 3.12 6.26
CA LYS A 38 2.76 3.34 6.81
C LYS A 38 3.33 2.07 7.44
N THR A 39 2.54 1.33 8.23
CA THR A 39 2.96 0.05 8.80
C THR A 39 3.31 -0.97 7.72
N LEU A 40 2.44 -1.15 6.72
CA LEU A 40 2.71 -2.04 5.58
C LEU A 40 4.03 -1.68 4.88
N ARG A 41 4.28 -0.38 4.67
CA ARG A 41 5.52 0.11 4.07
C ARG A 41 6.72 -0.27 4.93
N GLN A 42 6.67 0.01 6.23
CA GLN A 42 7.77 -0.30 7.15
C GLN A 42 8.09 -1.79 7.20
N ASP A 43 7.06 -2.65 7.23
CA ASP A 43 7.25 -4.10 7.23
C ASP A 43 7.96 -4.58 5.96
N LYS A 44 7.55 -4.07 4.78
CA LYS A 44 8.20 -4.39 3.50
C LYS A 44 9.61 -3.83 3.37
N ILE A 45 9.82 -2.60 3.86
CA ILE A 45 11.13 -1.93 3.84
C ILE A 45 12.11 -2.65 4.76
N ALA A 46 11.68 -3.07 5.97
CA ALA A 46 12.52 -3.79 6.91
C ALA A 46 13.14 -5.04 6.29
N SER A 47 12.33 -5.89 5.65
CA SER A 47 12.85 -7.10 5.00
C SER A 47 13.88 -6.81 3.91
N LEU A 48 13.70 -5.75 3.13
CA LEU A 48 14.67 -5.37 2.10
C LEU A 48 15.94 -4.75 2.68
N ARG A 49 15.79 -3.93 3.73
CA ARG A 49 16.91 -3.30 4.44
C ARG A 49 17.81 -4.36 5.08
N ASP A 50 17.24 -5.38 5.69
CA ASP A 50 18.02 -6.48 6.27
C ASP A 50 18.85 -7.20 5.20
N LEU A 51 18.26 -7.46 4.03
CA LEU A 51 18.97 -8.05 2.89
C LEU A 51 20.13 -7.15 2.38
N GLU A 52 19.91 -5.83 2.31
CA GLU A 52 20.97 -4.90 1.89
C GLU A 52 22.08 -4.75 2.93
N ILE A 53 21.75 -4.85 4.23
CA ILE A 53 22.73 -4.90 5.32
C ILE A 53 23.58 -6.17 5.21
N GLU A 54 22.94 -7.34 5.01
CA GLU A 54 23.65 -8.61 4.84
C GLU A 54 24.60 -8.57 3.64
N LYS A 55 24.15 -8.07 2.49
CA LYS A 55 25.02 -7.89 1.31
C LYS A 55 26.20 -6.94 1.60
N CYS A 56 25.97 -5.87 2.34
CA CYS A 56 27.05 -4.94 2.72
C CYS A 56 28.12 -5.61 3.60
N ILE A 57 27.70 -6.49 4.52
CA ILE A 57 28.63 -7.22 5.37
C ILE A 57 29.36 -8.31 4.57
N HIS A 58 28.63 -9.14 3.85
CA HIS A 58 29.18 -10.35 3.24
C HIS A 58 29.81 -10.13 1.87
N ASP A 59 29.18 -9.32 1.01
CA ASP A 59 29.64 -9.12 -0.37
C ASP A 59 30.65 -7.98 -0.45
N GLN A 60 30.48 -6.94 0.37
CA GLN A 60 31.35 -5.76 0.38
C GLN A 60 32.41 -5.77 1.49
N GLY A 61 32.34 -6.74 2.43
CA GLY A 61 33.30 -6.90 3.52
C GLY A 61 33.35 -5.72 4.48
N LYS A 62 32.22 -5.01 4.67
CA LYS A 62 32.14 -3.86 5.57
C LYS A 62 31.78 -4.28 6.99
N GLU A 63 32.21 -3.48 7.97
CA GLU A 63 31.85 -3.67 9.37
C GLU A 63 30.34 -3.58 9.59
N ALA A 64 29.78 -4.48 10.41
CA ALA A 64 28.33 -4.56 10.64
C ALA A 64 27.73 -3.21 11.10
N ASP A 65 28.39 -2.54 12.04
CA ASP A 65 28.01 -1.22 12.56
C ASP A 65 27.96 -0.14 11.47
N HIS A 66 28.83 -0.23 10.46
CA HIS A 66 28.78 0.67 9.31
C HIS A 66 27.52 0.41 8.51
N CYS A 67 27.28 -0.85 8.12
CA CYS A 67 26.16 -1.22 7.25
C CYS A 67 24.80 -0.87 7.87
N VAL A 68 24.61 -1.14 9.16
CA VAL A 68 23.38 -0.82 9.88
C VAL A 68 23.11 0.69 9.88
N ARG A 69 24.13 1.52 10.13
CA ARG A 69 23.99 2.98 10.06
C ARG A 69 23.73 3.47 8.64
N PHE A 70 24.44 2.89 7.66
CA PHE A 70 24.36 3.29 6.26
C PHE A 70 22.97 3.03 5.66
N TYR A 71 22.33 1.92 6.02
CA TYR A 71 20.98 1.57 5.55
C TYR A 71 19.86 1.95 6.52
N ASN A 72 20.11 2.79 7.53
CA ASN A 72 19.13 3.12 8.56
C ASN A 72 17.84 3.76 7.99
N ASP A 73 17.98 4.58 6.95
CA ASP A 73 16.89 5.26 6.24
C ASP A 73 16.57 4.60 4.89
N PHE A 74 17.02 3.36 4.67
CA PHE A 74 16.77 2.64 3.43
C PHE A 74 15.27 2.60 3.11
N GLY A 75 14.92 2.97 1.88
CA GLY A 75 13.54 2.95 1.40
C GLY A 75 12.66 4.09 1.90
N GLU A 76 13.17 5.01 2.72
CA GLU A 76 12.46 6.22 3.12
C GLU A 76 12.45 7.29 2.03
N ALA A 77 11.54 8.25 2.18
CA ALA A 77 11.53 9.42 1.31
C ALA A 77 12.74 10.31 1.63
N TYR A 78 13.41 10.81 0.59
CA TYR A 78 14.57 11.67 0.74
C TYR A 78 14.53 12.83 -0.24
N ARG A 79 15.30 13.88 0.07
CA ARG A 79 15.47 15.04 -0.80
C ARG A 79 16.64 14.77 -1.74
N ALA A 80 16.38 14.66 -3.03
CA ALA A 80 17.40 14.48 -4.04
C ALA A 80 18.29 15.74 -4.17
N PRO A 81 19.52 15.64 -4.71
CA PRO A 81 20.44 16.77 -4.86
C PRO A 81 19.88 17.95 -5.67
N ASN A 82 18.94 17.69 -6.57
CA ASN A 82 18.23 18.72 -7.35
C ASN A 82 17.12 19.43 -6.55
N GLY A 83 16.97 19.13 -5.25
CA GLY A 83 15.97 19.70 -4.37
C GLY A 83 14.59 19.07 -4.48
N GLY A 84 14.38 18.11 -5.37
CA GLY A 84 13.13 17.34 -5.50
C GLY A 84 12.93 16.37 -4.35
N MET A 85 11.68 16.16 -3.95
CA MET A 85 11.33 15.07 -3.03
C MET A 85 11.15 13.78 -3.82
N GLN A 86 11.94 12.76 -3.48
CA GLN A 86 11.72 11.42 -3.98
C GLN A 86 10.83 10.66 -3.00
N LEU A 87 9.74 10.08 -3.51
CA LEU A 87 8.90 9.18 -2.73
C LEU A 87 9.72 7.93 -2.35
N GLY A 88 9.59 7.50 -1.10
CA GLY A 88 10.16 6.25 -0.63
C GLY A 88 9.51 5.02 -1.28
N LEU A 89 9.97 3.83 -0.91
CA LEU A 89 9.45 2.58 -1.48
C LEU A 89 8.01 2.29 -1.01
N PHE A 90 7.24 1.58 -1.84
CA PHE A 90 5.91 1.03 -1.52
C PHE A 90 4.77 2.02 -1.26
N TRP A 91 4.92 3.28 -1.66
CA TRP A 91 3.80 4.24 -1.67
C TRP A 91 2.73 3.92 -2.74
N ASP A 92 3.08 3.13 -3.75
CA ASP A 92 2.26 2.68 -4.88
C ASP A 92 1.48 1.37 -4.61
N THR A 93 1.49 0.88 -3.38
CA THR A 93 0.64 -0.28 -3.02
C THR A 93 -0.84 0.12 -3.00
N PRO A 94 -1.79 -0.78 -3.33
CA PRO A 94 -3.21 -0.42 -3.38
C PRO A 94 -3.75 0.21 -2.08
N LEU A 95 -3.27 -0.25 -0.92
CA LEU A 95 -3.60 0.33 0.38
C LEU A 95 -3.09 1.77 0.51
N CYS A 96 -1.87 2.03 0.08
CA CYS A 96 -1.25 3.35 0.14
C CYS A 96 -1.82 4.32 -0.89
N GLU A 97 -2.14 3.86 -2.09
CA GLU A 97 -2.83 4.67 -3.10
C GLU A 97 -4.19 5.14 -2.57
N GLN A 98 -4.98 4.23 -1.99
CA GLN A 98 -6.24 4.56 -1.34
C GLN A 98 -6.04 5.55 -0.18
N ALA A 99 -5.04 5.31 0.67
CA ALA A 99 -4.76 6.19 1.81
C ALA A 99 -4.38 7.62 1.35
N LEU A 100 -3.52 7.74 0.33
CA LEU A 100 -3.10 9.00 -0.26
C LEU A 100 -4.26 9.72 -0.94
N GLU A 101 -5.14 8.99 -1.63
CA GLU A 101 -6.34 9.56 -2.25
C GLU A 101 -7.27 10.19 -1.21
N VAL A 102 -7.57 9.44 -0.14
CA VAL A 102 -8.45 9.89 0.94
C VAL A 102 -7.82 11.08 1.69
N GLU A 103 -6.53 11.02 2.00
CA GLU A 103 -5.79 12.11 2.65
C GLU A 103 -5.83 13.38 1.78
N LYS A 104 -5.54 13.24 0.48
CA LYS A 104 -5.60 14.35 -0.47
C LYS A 104 -7.00 14.97 -0.55
N TYR A 105 -8.05 14.15 -0.55
CA TYR A 105 -9.42 14.65 -0.54
C TYR A 105 -9.70 15.51 0.69
N PHE A 106 -9.36 15.03 1.89
CA PHE A 106 -9.60 15.77 3.13
C PHE A 106 -8.71 17.02 3.28
N MET A 107 -7.53 17.04 2.64
CA MET A 107 -6.69 18.22 2.52
C MET A 107 -7.34 19.29 1.63
N ILE A 108 -7.93 18.89 0.50
CA ILE A 108 -8.61 19.82 -0.43
C ILE A 108 -9.96 20.29 0.14
N TYR A 109 -10.67 19.42 0.87
CA TYR A 109 -12.00 19.68 1.43
C TYR A 109 -12.02 19.56 2.96
N PRO A 110 -11.45 20.52 3.70
CA PRO A 110 -11.28 20.46 5.15
C PRO A 110 -12.61 20.52 5.95
N SER A 111 -13.72 20.91 5.33
CA SER A 111 -15.05 20.94 5.97
C SER A 111 -15.89 19.68 5.71
N LYS A 112 -15.40 18.73 4.90
CA LYS A 112 -16.12 17.48 4.64
C LYS A 112 -15.89 16.48 5.77
N GLU A 113 -16.96 15.80 6.18
CA GLU A 113 -16.90 14.80 7.24
C GLU A 113 -16.60 13.39 6.71
N SER A 114 -16.83 13.16 5.41
CA SER A 114 -16.61 11.86 4.78
C SER A 114 -16.12 11.93 3.33
N TYR A 115 -15.44 10.87 2.93
CA TYR A 115 -15.05 10.53 1.56
C TYR A 115 -15.82 9.28 1.11
N GLN A 116 -16.27 9.26 -0.14
CA GLN A 116 -16.88 8.08 -0.75
C GLN A 116 -15.95 7.56 -1.84
N LEU A 117 -15.60 6.27 -1.73
CA LEU A 117 -14.86 5.56 -2.78
C LEU A 117 -15.67 5.59 -4.06
N LYS A 118 -15.01 5.97 -5.16
CA LYS A 118 -15.60 5.99 -6.50
C LYS A 118 -15.60 4.60 -7.13
#